data_AF-A0A9E1UXE3-F1
#
_entry.id   AF-A0A9E1UXE3-F1
#
_cell.length_a   1.000
_cell.length_b   1.000
_cell.length_c   1.000
_cell.angle_alpha   90.00
_cell.angle_beta   90.00
_cell.angle_gamma   90.00
#
_symmetry.space_group_name_H-M   'P 1'
#
loop_
_entity.id
_entity.type
_entity.pdbx_description
1 polymer ?
#
loop_
_entity_poly.entity_id
_entity_poly.type
_entity_poly.pdbx_seq_one_letter_code
_entity_poly.pdbx_strand_id
1 'polypeptide(L)'
;MKTLGLVYLLAFVGVGSRGAGDWRGPGKGMISQMDCVAELAETSVSLPGEGSWRCVVEPGPYGGGIALAADGLKVELLDAEGGTFRLSGPAGKELWRDMGVGWNPYEPLWLETVQEAKRMRVQLLIADGVTVVAMSPWFPQPAGKPTSALRFRTMQNTARFALWARVPEPFVEYTPNNPSALRIPQAGDTSWQAVGGGAWRWRTTDKRELQQIRSVERTTLIRTAKLTAEGTYRCRIRLNKGTCGGGMLVHTDPEAKTGYLVWCG
;
A
#
# COMPACT_ATOMS: atom_id res chain seq x y z
N MET A 1 -32.25 -20.82 9.90
CA MET A 1 -31.65 -20.13 8.74
C MET A 1 -32.25 -18.74 8.68
N LYS A 2 -31.51 -17.71 9.10
CA LYS A 2 -31.97 -16.31 9.05
C LYS A 2 -31.33 -15.65 7.84
N THR A 3 -32.15 -15.33 6.85
CA THR A 3 -31.80 -14.56 5.67
C THR A 3 -31.48 -13.13 6.13
N LEU A 4 -30.19 -12.75 6.11
CA LEU A 4 -29.77 -11.36 6.29
C LEU A 4 -30.13 -10.60 5.01
N GLY A 5 -31.24 -9.87 5.04
CA GLY A 5 -31.62 -8.94 4.00
C GLY A 5 -30.64 -7.78 3.94
N LEU A 6 -29.86 -7.72 2.86
CA LEU A 6 -28.98 -6.61 2.53
C LEU A 6 -29.87 -5.41 2.13
N VAL A 7 -30.15 -4.51 3.07
CA VAL A 7 -30.88 -3.27 2.77
C VAL A 7 -29.92 -2.27 2.14
N TYR A 8 -29.99 -2.13 0.82
CA TYR A 8 -29.36 -1.01 0.11
C TYR A 8 -30.15 0.27 0.44
N LEU A 9 -29.73 1.00 1.47
CA LEU A 9 -30.22 2.35 1.69
C LEU A 9 -29.57 3.27 0.62
N LEU A 10 -30.28 3.52 -0.47
CA LEU A 10 -29.95 4.58 -1.43
C LEU A 10 -30.15 5.94 -0.75
N ALA A 11 -29.18 6.38 0.04
CA ALA A 11 -29.10 7.76 0.46
C ALA A 11 -28.77 8.60 -0.77
N PHE A 12 -29.54 9.66 -1.03
CA PHE A 12 -29.22 10.64 -2.07
C PHE A 12 -27.85 11.25 -1.79
N VAL A 13 -26.86 10.83 -2.57
CA VAL A 13 -25.49 11.32 -2.48
C VAL A 13 -25.41 12.63 -3.26
N GLY A 14 -25.23 13.75 -2.57
CA GLY A 14 -24.81 14.99 -3.22
C GLY A 14 -23.43 14.80 -3.81
N VAL A 15 -23.32 14.77 -5.14
CA VAL A 15 -22.05 14.70 -5.86
C VAL A 15 -21.60 16.13 -6.15
N GLY A 16 -20.49 16.55 -5.54
CA GLY A 16 -19.81 17.80 -5.87
C GLY A 16 -18.48 17.51 -6.55
N SER A 17 -18.29 18.00 -7.78
CA SER A 17 -17.03 17.88 -8.53
C SER A 17 -16.21 19.17 -8.45
N ARG A 18 -14.87 19.03 -8.43
CA ARG A 18 -13.90 20.12 -8.60
C ARG A 18 -12.74 19.63 -9.47
N GLY A 19 -12.29 20.47 -10.42
CA GLY A 19 -11.18 20.17 -11.33
C GLY A 19 -11.59 19.64 -12.71
N ALA A 20 -10.60 19.37 -13.57
CA ALA A 20 -10.81 18.82 -14.92
C ALA A 20 -11.14 17.32 -14.88
N GLY A 21 -11.90 16.82 -15.86
CA GLY A 21 -12.12 15.39 -16.10
C GLY A 21 -13.60 14.95 -16.07
N ASP A 22 -13.96 14.03 -16.96
CA ASP A 22 -15.31 13.44 -16.99
C ASP A 22 -15.49 12.41 -15.87
N TRP A 23 -16.38 12.77 -14.94
CA TRP A 23 -16.89 11.88 -13.89
C TRP A 23 -18.27 11.36 -14.27
N ARG A 24 -18.47 10.04 -14.23
CA ARG A 24 -19.80 9.42 -14.38
C ARG A 24 -20.28 8.88 -13.04
N GLY A 25 -21.52 9.22 -12.63
CA GLY A 25 -22.22 8.67 -11.45
C GLY A 25 -23.74 8.94 -11.47
N PRO A 26 -24.59 8.31 -10.61
CA PRO A 26 -24.40 7.14 -9.74
C PRO A 26 -25.27 5.95 -10.23
N GLY A 27 -25.00 5.43 -11.42
CA GLY A 27 -25.65 4.19 -11.87
C GLY A 27 -25.07 3.00 -11.11
N LYS A 28 -25.66 2.60 -9.98
CA LYS A 28 -25.33 1.41 -9.14
C LYS A 28 -24.18 1.53 -8.11
N GLY A 29 -23.95 2.68 -7.48
CA GLY A 29 -22.97 2.78 -6.37
C GLY A 29 -21.50 2.69 -6.82
N MET A 30 -21.23 3.15 -8.04
CA MET A 30 -19.91 3.25 -8.65
C MET A 30 -19.71 4.67 -9.20
N ILE A 31 -18.50 5.19 -9.09
CA ILE A 31 -18.04 6.45 -9.66
C ILE A 31 -16.79 6.14 -10.47
N SER A 32 -16.73 6.63 -11.69
CA SER A 32 -15.58 6.42 -12.57
C SER A 32 -15.10 7.74 -13.13
N GLN A 33 -13.78 7.91 -13.14
CA GLN A 33 -13.10 8.98 -13.83
C GLN A 33 -12.53 8.38 -15.13
N MET A 34 -12.97 8.90 -16.28
CA MET A 34 -12.72 8.27 -17.58
C MET A 34 -11.59 8.92 -18.39
N ASP A 35 -11.16 10.12 -18.01
CA ASP A 35 -10.17 10.88 -18.78
C ASP A 35 -8.79 10.89 -18.11
N CYS A 36 -7.73 10.65 -18.85
CA CYS A 36 -6.40 10.96 -18.35
C CYS A 36 -6.17 12.48 -18.43
N VAL A 37 -6.48 13.21 -17.35
CA VAL A 37 -6.23 14.65 -17.26
C VAL A 37 -4.94 14.94 -16.49
N ALA A 38 -4.17 15.91 -16.98
CA ALA A 38 -2.94 16.36 -16.32
C ALA A 38 -3.22 17.08 -14.99
N GLU A 39 -4.40 17.70 -14.88
CA GLU A 39 -4.86 18.40 -13.68
C GLU A 39 -5.52 17.43 -12.69
N LEU A 40 -5.67 17.90 -11.45
CA LEU A 40 -6.41 17.17 -10.42
C LEU A 40 -7.90 17.05 -10.81
N ALA A 41 -8.40 15.81 -10.88
CA ALA A 41 -9.82 15.51 -10.89
C ALA A 41 -10.27 15.12 -9.47
N GLU A 42 -11.28 15.78 -8.89
CA GLU A 42 -11.82 15.43 -7.57
C GLU A 42 -13.37 15.41 -7.57
N THR A 43 -13.96 14.43 -6.91
CA THR A 43 -15.38 14.40 -6.58
C THR A 43 -15.61 13.91 -5.15
N SER A 44 -16.79 14.12 -4.59
CA SER A 44 -17.06 13.77 -3.20
C SER A 44 -18.45 13.18 -2.97
N VAL A 45 -18.54 12.38 -1.92
CA VAL A 45 -19.77 11.77 -1.42
C VAL A 45 -19.82 11.96 0.10
N SER A 46 -21.00 12.25 0.64
CA SER A 46 -21.18 12.40 2.09
C SER A 46 -21.94 11.20 2.66
N LEU A 47 -21.37 10.55 3.68
CA LEU A 47 -22.04 9.49 4.43
C LEU A 47 -22.03 9.81 5.94
N PRO A 48 -23.18 9.77 6.62
CA PRO A 48 -23.25 9.96 8.08
C PRO A 48 -22.65 8.76 8.83
N GLY A 49 -22.27 8.95 10.10
CA GLY A 49 -21.78 7.90 10.99
C GLY A 49 -20.38 8.15 11.54
N GLU A 50 -19.83 7.19 12.29
CA GLU A 50 -18.46 7.15 12.78
C GLU A 50 -17.74 5.89 12.25
N GLY A 51 -16.41 5.80 12.43
CA GLY A 51 -15.64 4.62 12.08
C GLY A 51 -14.81 4.72 10.80
N SER A 52 -14.40 3.55 10.30
CA SER A 52 -13.52 3.35 9.15
C SER A 52 -14.20 3.70 7.83
N TRP A 53 -13.44 4.31 6.93
CA TRP A 53 -13.85 4.50 5.54
C TRP A 53 -13.21 3.45 4.67
N ARG A 54 -13.99 2.86 3.77
CA ARG A 54 -13.47 1.94 2.76
C ARG A 54 -14.06 2.21 1.39
N CYS A 55 -13.35 1.78 0.36
CA CYS A 55 -13.77 1.82 -1.03
C CYS A 55 -12.96 0.80 -1.83
N VAL A 56 -13.60 0.20 -2.84
CA VAL A 56 -12.87 -0.52 -3.89
C VAL A 56 -12.28 0.50 -4.87
N VAL A 57 -11.00 0.37 -5.18
CA VAL A 57 -10.28 1.13 -6.20
C VAL A 57 -9.80 0.17 -7.27
N GLU A 58 -10.16 0.43 -8.51
CA GLU A 58 -9.54 -0.19 -9.68
C GLU A 58 -8.72 0.91 -10.40
N PRO A 59 -7.39 0.98 -10.18
CA PRO A 59 -6.56 2.04 -10.72
C PRO A 59 -6.23 1.79 -12.20
N GLY A 60 -6.12 2.86 -13.01
CA GLY A 60 -5.58 2.79 -14.36
C GLY A 60 -4.05 2.62 -14.40
N PRO A 61 -3.44 2.67 -15.60
CA PRO A 61 -2.05 2.26 -15.84
C PRO A 61 -0.97 3.19 -15.30
N TYR A 62 -1.28 4.44 -14.93
CA TYR A 62 -0.28 5.43 -14.51
C TYR A 62 -0.39 5.83 -13.00
N GLY A 63 -1.07 5.03 -12.17
CA GLY A 63 -1.27 5.29 -10.73
C GLY A 63 -2.51 6.13 -10.40
N GLY A 64 -3.42 5.64 -9.56
CA GLY A 64 -4.67 6.32 -9.21
C GLY A 64 -5.00 6.13 -7.74
N GLY A 65 -5.26 7.22 -7.00
CA GLY A 65 -5.48 7.18 -5.54
C GLY A 65 -6.92 7.44 -5.11
N ILE A 66 -7.17 7.47 -3.80
CA ILE A 66 -8.38 8.07 -3.21
C ILE A 66 -7.93 9.22 -2.30
N ALA A 67 -8.61 10.36 -2.35
CA ALA A 67 -8.46 11.36 -1.29
C ALA A 67 -9.43 11.06 -0.14
N LEU A 68 -8.98 10.33 0.88
CA LEU A 68 -9.81 10.12 2.07
C LEU A 68 -9.97 11.44 2.86
N ALA A 69 -11.09 12.10 2.60
CA ALA A 69 -11.81 13.02 3.48
C ALA A 69 -11.00 14.13 4.20
N ALA A 70 -11.05 15.31 3.60
CA ALA A 70 -11.45 16.60 4.19
C ALA A 70 -10.59 17.36 5.23
N ASP A 71 -9.63 16.74 5.91
CA ASP A 71 -8.65 17.49 6.75
C ASP A 71 -7.33 17.74 6.01
N GLY A 72 -7.27 17.37 4.73
CA GLY A 72 -6.06 17.40 3.91
C GLY A 72 -5.27 16.09 3.90
N LEU A 73 -5.79 15.03 4.55
CA LEU A 73 -5.26 13.67 4.42
C LEU A 73 -5.54 13.11 3.01
N LYS A 74 -4.54 12.42 2.44
CA LYS A 74 -4.60 11.85 1.09
C LYS A 74 -3.97 10.47 1.09
N VAL A 75 -4.60 9.53 0.41
CA VAL A 75 -4.17 8.13 0.38
C VAL A 75 -4.03 7.66 -1.06
N GLU A 76 -2.81 7.58 -1.54
CA GLU A 76 -2.52 7.55 -2.97
C GLU A 76 -1.82 6.26 -3.38
N LEU A 77 -2.29 5.66 -4.47
CA LEU A 77 -1.54 4.64 -5.22
C LEU A 77 -0.84 5.37 -6.37
N LEU A 78 0.49 5.25 -6.43
CA LEU A 78 1.33 5.97 -7.38
C LEU A 78 2.19 4.97 -8.15
N ASP A 79 2.33 5.16 -9.45
CA ASP A 79 3.14 4.29 -10.31
C ASP A 79 4.61 4.71 -10.33
N ALA A 80 5.21 4.86 -9.15
CA ALA A 80 6.66 5.02 -9.03
C ALA A 80 7.29 3.64 -8.79
N GLU A 81 8.14 3.19 -9.71
CA GLU A 81 9.06 2.05 -9.58
C GLU A 81 8.45 0.78 -8.93
N GLY A 82 7.32 0.30 -9.46
CA GLY A 82 6.69 -0.95 -9.03
C GLY A 82 5.56 -0.79 -8.01
N GLY A 83 4.91 0.38 -8.00
CA GLY A 83 3.70 0.64 -7.23
C GLY A 83 4.01 1.10 -5.81
N THR A 84 3.69 2.36 -5.55
CA THR A 84 3.80 3.01 -4.25
C THR A 84 2.43 3.19 -3.62
N PHE A 85 2.33 3.01 -2.30
CA PHE A 85 1.18 3.37 -1.50
C PHE A 85 1.56 4.44 -0.48
N ARG A 86 0.92 5.61 -0.53
CA ARG A 86 1.32 6.80 0.24
C ARG A 86 0.18 7.36 1.07
N LEU A 87 0.49 7.73 2.30
CA LEU A 87 -0.36 8.56 3.16
C LEU A 87 0.30 9.94 3.32
N SER A 88 -0.42 10.98 2.91
CA SER A 88 -0.04 12.37 3.10
C SER A 88 -1.01 13.06 4.04
N GLY A 89 -0.51 13.94 4.90
CA GLY A 89 -1.26 14.80 5.80
C GLY A 89 -1.63 16.16 5.18
N PRO A 90 -2.18 17.07 6.00
CA PRO A 90 -2.51 18.43 5.60
C PRO A 90 -1.33 19.12 4.89
N ALA A 91 -1.64 19.99 3.92
CA ALA A 91 -0.64 20.66 3.06
C ALA A 91 0.27 19.71 2.23
N GLY A 92 -0.05 18.41 2.14
CA GLY A 92 0.71 17.47 1.31
C GLY A 92 1.98 16.92 1.98
N LYS A 93 2.14 17.13 3.30
CA LYS A 93 3.25 16.52 4.06
C LYS A 93 3.14 15.00 4.00
N GLU A 94 4.17 14.31 3.53
CA GLU A 94 4.20 12.85 3.59
C GLU A 94 4.27 12.37 5.05
N LEU A 95 3.32 11.53 5.44
CA LEU A 95 3.31 10.89 6.76
C LEU A 95 3.91 9.48 6.67
N TRP A 96 3.65 8.80 5.57
CA TRP A 96 4.09 7.43 5.35
C TRP A 96 4.03 7.04 3.88
N ARG A 97 4.93 6.13 3.50
CA ARG A 97 5.02 5.59 2.16
C ARG A 97 5.47 4.15 2.21
N ASP A 98 4.92 3.34 1.31
CA ASP A 98 5.33 1.97 1.07
C ASP A 98 5.67 1.79 -0.42
N MET A 99 6.96 1.59 -0.72
CA MET A 99 7.52 1.60 -2.08
C MET A 99 7.43 0.26 -2.82
N GLY A 100 6.99 -0.82 -2.17
CA GLY A 100 7.02 -2.15 -2.79
C GLY A 100 5.72 -2.93 -2.62
N VAL A 101 4.59 -2.24 -2.58
CA VAL A 101 3.28 -2.89 -2.47
C VAL A 101 2.94 -3.70 -3.73
N GLY A 102 3.44 -3.29 -4.90
CA GLY A 102 3.32 -4.09 -6.13
C GLY A 102 1.88 -4.27 -6.61
N TRP A 103 1.06 -3.22 -6.52
CA TRP A 103 -0.29 -3.24 -7.12
C TRP A 103 -0.19 -3.20 -8.65
N ASN A 104 -1.15 -3.84 -9.33
CA ASN A 104 -1.23 -3.82 -10.80
C ASN A 104 -2.37 -2.90 -11.29
N PRO A 105 -2.21 -2.23 -12.44
CA PRO A 105 -3.31 -1.57 -13.12
C PRO A 105 -4.48 -2.52 -13.38
N TYR A 106 -5.68 -1.97 -13.27
CA TYR A 106 -6.97 -2.64 -13.49
C TYR A 106 -7.26 -3.80 -12.54
N GLU A 107 -6.46 -3.96 -11.50
CA GLU A 107 -6.72 -4.92 -10.42
C GLU A 107 -7.52 -4.23 -9.31
N PRO A 108 -8.71 -4.72 -8.94
CA PRO A 108 -9.50 -4.14 -7.88
C PRO A 108 -8.88 -4.38 -6.51
N LEU A 109 -8.76 -3.32 -5.72
CA LEU A 109 -8.16 -3.31 -4.39
C LEU A 109 -9.12 -2.65 -3.40
N TRP A 110 -9.16 -3.17 -2.18
CA TRP A 110 -9.79 -2.47 -1.07
C TRP A 110 -8.83 -1.45 -0.48
N LEU A 111 -9.24 -0.19 -0.50
CA LEU A 111 -8.60 0.85 0.27
C LEU A 111 -9.42 1.16 1.51
N GLU A 112 -8.78 1.14 2.67
CA GLU A 112 -9.43 1.44 3.95
C GLU A 112 -8.60 2.41 4.81
N THR A 113 -9.23 3.47 5.30
CA THR A 113 -8.73 4.22 6.46
C THR A 113 -9.47 3.78 7.70
N VAL A 114 -8.71 3.40 8.71
CA VAL A 114 -9.24 3.05 10.03
C VAL A 114 -9.00 4.25 10.94
N GLN A 115 -10.07 4.74 11.55
CA GLN A 115 -10.04 5.89 12.45
C GLN A 115 -10.55 5.48 13.83
N GLU A 116 -9.72 5.73 14.84
CA GLU A 116 -10.07 5.62 16.24
C GLU A 116 -9.93 7.01 16.90
N ALA A 117 -10.47 7.19 18.10
CA ALA A 117 -10.66 8.50 18.75
C ALA A 117 -9.45 9.46 18.77
N LYS A 118 -8.21 8.96 18.65
CA LYS A 118 -6.99 9.79 18.64
C LYS A 118 -5.96 9.37 17.58
N ARG A 119 -6.26 8.36 16.77
CA ARG A 119 -5.28 7.78 15.87
C ARG A 119 -5.94 7.22 14.62
N MET A 120 -5.14 7.15 13.56
CA MET A 120 -5.59 6.61 12.29
C MET A 120 -4.50 5.74 11.66
N ARG A 121 -4.92 4.86 10.77
CA ARG A 121 -4.02 4.10 9.89
C ARG A 121 -4.70 3.89 8.54
N VAL A 122 -3.90 3.50 7.56
CA VAL A 122 -4.38 3.08 6.24
C VAL A 122 -4.01 1.64 5.99
N GLN A 123 -4.85 0.94 5.24
CA GLN A 123 -4.52 -0.36 4.71
C GLN A 123 -5.05 -0.54 3.29
N LEU A 124 -4.33 -1.37 2.55
CA LEU A 124 -4.64 -1.80 1.21
C LEU A 124 -4.74 -3.32 1.23
N LEU A 125 -5.84 -3.85 0.71
CA LEU A 125 -6.09 -5.28 0.57
C LEU A 125 -6.41 -5.60 -0.88
N ILE A 126 -6.18 -6.83 -1.30
CA ILE A 126 -6.76 -7.30 -2.58
C ILE A 126 -8.28 -7.45 -2.44
N ALA A 127 -8.98 -7.66 -3.55
CA ALA A 127 -10.44 -7.72 -3.60
C ALA A 127 -11.09 -8.79 -2.70
N ASP A 128 -10.33 -9.78 -2.21
CA ASP A 128 -10.81 -10.82 -1.28
C ASP A 128 -11.23 -10.26 0.09
N GLY A 129 -10.83 -9.03 0.42
CA GLY A 129 -11.16 -8.36 1.69
C GLY A 129 -10.44 -8.95 2.91
N VAL A 130 -9.46 -9.83 2.71
CA VAL A 130 -8.74 -10.54 3.78
C VAL A 130 -7.23 -10.39 3.63
N THR A 131 -6.71 -10.46 2.41
CA THR A 131 -5.26 -10.41 2.16
C THR A 131 -4.78 -8.96 2.13
N VAL A 132 -4.17 -8.53 3.23
CA VAL A 132 -3.50 -7.23 3.33
C VAL A 132 -2.23 -7.24 2.47
N VAL A 133 -2.07 -6.23 1.62
CA VAL A 133 -0.86 -6.01 0.79
C VAL A 133 0.01 -4.88 1.35
N ALA A 134 -0.60 -3.90 2.01
CA ALA A 134 0.09 -2.87 2.76
C ALA A 134 -0.75 -2.35 3.93
N MET A 135 -0.07 -1.96 5.01
CA MET A 135 -0.68 -1.40 6.21
C MET A 135 0.30 -0.41 6.85
N SER A 136 -0.18 0.80 7.10
CA SER A 136 0.62 1.80 7.78
C SER A 136 0.70 1.53 9.29
N PRO A 137 1.70 2.06 10.02
CA PRO A 137 1.59 2.19 11.46
C PRO A 137 0.44 3.14 11.83
N TRP A 138 0.17 3.24 13.13
CA TRP A 138 -0.75 4.24 13.66
C TRP A 138 -0.12 5.63 13.64
N PHE A 139 -0.88 6.62 13.18
CA PHE A 139 -0.56 8.04 13.24
C PHE A 139 -1.52 8.75 14.18
N PRO A 140 -1.09 9.82 14.87
CA PRO A 140 -2.02 10.72 15.52
C PRO A 140 -3.04 11.25 14.52
N GLN A 141 -4.31 11.31 14.91
CA GLN A 141 -5.33 11.95 14.08
C GLN A 141 -5.02 13.45 13.96
N PRO A 142 -5.07 14.05 12.75
CA PRO A 142 -4.87 15.48 12.60
C PRO A 142 -5.89 16.29 13.41
N ALA A 143 -5.48 17.48 13.85
CA ALA A 143 -6.40 18.43 14.48
C ALA A 143 -7.44 18.92 13.44
N GLY A 144 -8.72 18.73 13.72
CA GLY A 144 -9.81 19.07 12.80
C GLY A 144 -11.13 18.45 13.26
N LYS A 145 -12.26 18.97 12.75
CA LYS A 145 -13.54 18.30 12.93
C LYS A 145 -13.64 17.18 11.89
N PRO A 146 -13.87 15.92 12.30
CA PRO A 146 -14.09 14.84 11.36
C PRO A 146 -15.21 15.22 10.40
N THR A 147 -14.99 15.06 9.11
CA THR A 147 -16.05 15.32 8.12
C THR A 147 -16.73 14.03 7.71
N SER A 148 -17.98 14.16 7.27
CA SER A 148 -18.74 13.07 6.66
C SER A 148 -18.42 12.85 5.19
N ALA A 149 -17.48 13.59 4.60
CA ALA A 149 -17.27 13.62 3.15
C ALA A 149 -16.06 12.78 2.73
N LEU A 150 -16.29 11.67 2.02
CA LEU A 150 -15.27 10.92 1.29
C LEU A 150 -15.01 11.58 -0.07
N ARG A 151 -13.74 11.71 -0.47
CA ARG A 151 -13.38 12.28 -1.78
C ARG A 151 -12.67 11.25 -2.65
N PHE A 152 -12.97 11.26 -3.93
CA PHE A 152 -12.31 10.43 -4.94
C PHE A 152 -11.45 11.35 -5.79
N ARG A 153 -10.19 10.97 -6.04
CA ARG A 153 -9.26 11.80 -6.82
C ARG A 153 -8.50 10.96 -7.83
N THR A 154 -8.23 11.53 -8.99
CA THR A 154 -7.20 11.02 -9.89
C THR A 154 -6.28 12.17 -10.33
N MET A 155 -5.08 11.84 -10.77
CA MET A 155 -4.12 12.79 -11.33
C MET A 155 -3.31 12.03 -12.38
N GLN A 156 -3.31 12.50 -13.63
CA GLN A 156 -2.62 11.84 -14.75
C GLN A 156 -2.99 10.35 -14.92
N ASN A 157 -4.20 9.96 -14.50
CA ASN A 157 -4.68 8.59 -14.61
C ASN A 157 -6.20 8.49 -14.52
N THR A 158 -6.73 7.33 -14.89
CA THR A 158 -8.12 6.94 -14.69
C THR A 158 -8.26 6.03 -13.48
N ALA A 159 -9.45 5.95 -12.90
CA ALA A 159 -9.76 4.98 -11.86
C ALA A 159 -11.27 4.75 -11.75
N ARG A 160 -11.65 3.57 -11.27
CA ARG A 160 -13.02 3.27 -10.86
C ARG A 160 -13.07 3.11 -9.34
N PHE A 161 -14.09 3.70 -8.75
CA PHE A 161 -14.38 3.65 -7.34
C PHE A 161 -15.75 3.00 -7.14
N ALA A 162 -15.84 2.03 -6.23
CA ALA A 162 -17.09 1.33 -5.97
C ALA A 162 -17.18 0.90 -4.50
N LEU A 163 -18.39 0.54 -4.07
CA LEU A 163 -18.64 -0.07 -2.76
C LEU A 163 -18.10 0.75 -1.59
N TRP A 164 -18.10 2.08 -1.72
CA TRP A 164 -17.67 2.94 -0.62
C TRP A 164 -18.65 2.88 0.54
N ALA A 165 -18.13 2.83 1.75
CA ALA A 165 -18.93 2.80 2.96
C ALA A 165 -18.17 3.39 4.13
N ARG A 166 -18.94 3.83 5.12
CA ARG A 166 -18.44 4.08 6.47
C ARG A 166 -18.89 2.95 7.37
N VAL A 167 -17.94 2.29 8.05
CA VAL A 167 -18.18 1.05 8.80
C VAL A 167 -17.50 1.08 10.17
N PRO A 168 -18.08 0.41 11.18
CA PRO A 168 -17.56 0.46 12.55
C PRO A 168 -16.26 -0.33 12.72
N GLU A 169 -16.09 -1.42 11.95
CA GLU A 169 -14.98 -2.36 12.11
C GLU A 169 -14.10 -2.40 10.85
N PRO A 170 -12.77 -2.50 11.01
CA PRO A 170 -11.87 -2.68 9.87
C PRO A 170 -12.01 -4.08 9.27
N PHE A 171 -11.60 -4.27 8.01
CA PHE A 171 -11.52 -5.62 7.42
C PHE A 171 -10.56 -6.54 8.17
N VAL A 172 -9.42 -5.98 8.55
CA VAL A 172 -8.32 -6.69 9.22
C VAL A 172 -7.79 -5.81 10.34
N GLU A 173 -7.65 -6.43 11.51
CA GLU A 173 -7.08 -5.81 12.70
C GLU A 173 -5.61 -5.43 12.53
N TYR A 174 -5.17 -4.43 13.28
CA TYR A 174 -3.78 -4.01 13.23
C TYR A 174 -2.85 -5.12 13.77
N THR A 175 -1.77 -5.40 13.04
CA THR A 175 -0.69 -6.27 13.51
C THR A 175 0.67 -5.62 13.29
N PRO A 176 1.61 -5.72 14.25
CA PRO A 176 2.98 -5.25 14.06
C PRO A 176 3.68 -5.97 12.91
N ASN A 177 3.35 -7.25 12.67
CA ASN A 177 3.92 -8.09 11.61
C ASN A 177 3.18 -7.91 10.27
N ASN A 178 2.74 -6.69 9.95
CA ASN A 178 2.05 -6.44 8.70
C ASN A 178 3.04 -6.39 7.51
N PRO A 179 2.57 -6.58 6.26
CA PRO A 179 3.44 -6.66 5.08
C PRO A 179 4.38 -5.46 4.91
N SER A 180 3.90 -4.24 5.20
CA SER A 180 4.68 -3.02 5.06
C SER A 180 5.81 -2.94 6.07
N ALA A 181 5.53 -3.25 7.35
CA ALA A 181 6.52 -3.25 8.42
C ALA A 181 7.64 -4.27 8.20
N LEU A 182 7.36 -5.33 7.44
CA LEU A 182 8.29 -6.41 7.15
C LEU A 182 9.10 -6.19 5.86
N ARG A 183 8.65 -5.38 4.92
CA ARG A 183 9.27 -5.25 3.58
C ARG A 183 10.67 -4.61 3.60
N ILE A 184 11.51 -4.98 2.63
CA ILE A 184 12.89 -4.50 2.47
C ILE A 184 13.21 -4.29 0.97
N PRO A 185 13.89 -3.19 0.59
CA PRO A 185 14.14 -2.00 1.41
C PRO A 185 12.85 -1.20 1.62
N GLN A 186 12.78 -0.45 2.72
CA GLN A 186 11.73 0.56 2.94
C GLN A 186 12.32 1.95 2.76
N ALA A 187 11.47 2.94 2.47
CA ALA A 187 11.90 4.34 2.37
C ALA A 187 12.61 4.76 3.67
N GLY A 188 13.87 5.20 3.57
CA GLY A 188 14.70 5.61 4.71
C GLY A 188 15.50 4.50 5.39
N ASP A 189 15.28 3.21 5.09
CA ASP A 189 16.17 2.12 5.52
C ASP A 189 17.31 1.97 4.50
N THR A 190 18.37 2.75 4.70
CA THR A 190 19.57 2.71 3.86
C THR A 190 20.51 1.57 4.20
N SER A 191 20.20 0.75 5.21
CA SER A 191 21.08 -0.31 5.70
C SER A 191 21.00 -1.61 4.90
N TRP A 192 20.05 -1.68 3.97
CA TRP A 192 19.85 -2.80 3.05
C TRP A 192 19.61 -2.31 1.64
N GLN A 193 20.15 -3.05 0.67
CA GLN A 193 19.96 -2.81 -0.75
C GLN A 193 19.60 -4.12 -1.44
N ALA A 194 18.52 -4.12 -2.21
CA ALA A 194 18.19 -5.25 -3.08
C ALA A 194 18.79 -5.04 -4.46
N VAL A 195 19.44 -6.08 -4.99
CA VAL A 195 19.90 -6.16 -6.38
C VAL A 195 19.08 -7.25 -7.08
N GLY A 196 18.51 -6.92 -8.23
CA GLY A 196 17.55 -7.78 -8.94
C GLY A 196 16.12 -7.71 -8.37
N GLY A 197 15.19 -8.45 -9.00
CA GLY A 197 13.75 -8.27 -8.79
C GLY A 197 13.11 -9.07 -7.64
N GLY A 198 13.88 -9.71 -6.75
CA GLY A 198 13.39 -10.81 -5.90
C GLY A 198 12.44 -10.48 -4.76
N ALA A 199 12.16 -9.19 -4.49
CA ALA A 199 11.30 -8.70 -3.39
C ALA A 199 11.60 -9.36 -2.02
N TRP A 200 12.16 -8.59 -1.10
CA TRP A 200 12.62 -9.11 0.19
C TRP A 200 11.78 -8.61 1.35
N ARG A 201 11.69 -9.42 2.41
CA ARG A 201 11.08 -9.02 3.67
C ARG A 201 11.72 -9.72 4.87
N TRP A 202 11.56 -9.13 6.04
CA TRP A 202 11.67 -9.81 7.31
C TRP A 202 10.51 -10.79 7.49
N ARG A 203 10.76 -11.89 8.21
CA ARG A 203 9.70 -12.82 8.57
C ARG A 203 8.85 -12.32 9.73
N THR A 204 9.48 -11.60 10.66
CA THR A 204 8.84 -10.97 11.81
C THR A 204 9.50 -9.63 12.14
N THR A 205 8.87 -8.82 12.98
CA THR A 205 9.37 -7.51 13.42
C THR A 205 10.66 -7.57 14.25
N ASP A 206 11.07 -8.75 14.73
CA ASP A 206 12.35 -8.92 15.43
C ASP A 206 13.58 -8.83 14.50
N LYS A 207 13.35 -8.79 13.18
CA LYS A 207 14.36 -8.67 12.13
C LYS A 207 15.48 -9.71 12.24
N ARG A 208 15.13 -10.96 12.55
CA ARG A 208 16.11 -12.08 12.64
C ARG A 208 16.16 -12.98 11.42
N GLU A 209 15.07 -13.06 10.67
CA GLU A 209 14.96 -13.95 9.50
C GLU A 209 14.53 -13.17 8.26
N LEU A 210 15.28 -13.34 7.17
CA LEU A 210 14.99 -12.75 5.86
C LEU A 210 14.31 -13.78 4.95
N GLN A 211 13.39 -13.31 4.13
CA GLN A 211 12.66 -14.11 3.15
C GLN A 211 12.57 -13.37 1.81
N GLN A 212 12.98 -14.05 0.74
CA GLN A 212 12.63 -13.69 -0.62
C GLN A 212 11.18 -14.13 -0.90
N ILE A 213 10.34 -13.23 -1.39
CA ILE A 213 8.92 -13.52 -1.65
C ILE A 213 8.56 -13.54 -3.13
N ARG A 214 9.40 -12.98 -4.01
CA ARG A 214 9.19 -13.06 -5.46
C ARG A 214 10.22 -13.99 -6.09
N SER A 215 9.75 -15.03 -6.75
CA SER A 215 10.63 -15.91 -7.54
C SER A 215 11.18 -15.14 -8.74
N VAL A 216 12.50 -15.11 -8.87
CA VAL A 216 13.23 -14.51 -9.99
C VAL A 216 14.46 -15.37 -10.28
N GLU A 217 15.05 -15.20 -11.46
CA GLU A 217 16.25 -15.95 -11.84
C GLU A 217 17.42 -15.69 -10.88
N ARG A 218 17.65 -14.41 -10.52
CA ARG A 218 18.70 -13.98 -9.59
C ARG A 218 18.26 -12.77 -8.78
N THR A 219 18.59 -12.77 -7.49
CA THR A 219 18.48 -11.59 -6.63
C THR A 219 19.45 -11.71 -5.46
N THR A 220 19.87 -10.55 -4.96
CA THR A 220 20.71 -10.44 -3.78
C THR A 220 20.12 -9.38 -2.87
N LEU A 221 20.13 -9.63 -1.56
CA LEU A 221 19.91 -8.60 -0.56
C LEU A 221 21.23 -8.34 0.17
N ILE A 222 21.75 -7.12 0.02
CA ILE A 222 23.03 -6.68 0.55
C ILE A 222 22.79 -5.86 1.80
N ARG A 223 23.51 -6.16 2.88
CA ARG A 223 23.60 -5.27 4.04
C ARG A 223 24.66 -4.21 3.75
N THR A 224 24.26 -2.96 3.61
CA THR A 224 25.13 -1.82 3.24
C THR A 224 25.77 -1.16 4.45
N ALA A 225 25.21 -1.35 5.66
CA ALA A 225 25.86 -0.91 6.89
C ALA A 225 27.22 -1.62 7.03
N LYS A 226 28.30 -0.85 7.28
CA LYS A 226 29.66 -1.37 7.42
C LYS A 226 29.70 -2.54 8.41
N LEU A 227 29.92 -3.74 7.87
CA LEU A 227 30.42 -4.87 8.64
C LEU A 227 31.94 -4.70 8.78
N THR A 228 32.52 -5.19 9.87
CA THR A 228 33.97 -5.18 10.04
C THR A 228 34.61 -6.05 8.95
N ALA A 229 35.71 -5.62 8.33
CA ALA A 229 36.33 -6.44 7.28
C ALA A 229 36.81 -7.81 7.82
N GLU A 230 37.09 -7.88 9.12
CA GLU A 230 37.55 -9.09 9.80
C GLU A 230 36.42 -9.75 10.60
N GLY A 231 36.40 -11.09 10.59
CA GLY A 231 35.47 -11.89 11.39
C GLY A 231 35.00 -13.17 10.70
N THR A 232 34.20 -13.95 11.44
CA THR A 232 33.50 -15.12 10.88
C THR A 232 32.04 -14.76 10.62
N TYR A 233 31.63 -14.86 9.36
CA TYR A 233 30.25 -14.66 8.94
C TYR A 233 29.53 -16.00 8.83
N ARG A 234 28.33 -16.09 9.40
CA ARG A 234 27.50 -17.30 9.36
C ARG A 234 26.09 -16.92 8.94
N CYS A 235 25.55 -17.65 7.97
CA CYS A 235 24.17 -17.53 7.54
C CYS A 235 23.55 -18.93 7.48
N ARG A 236 22.39 -19.10 8.09
CA ARG A 236 21.58 -20.30 7.91
C ARG A 236 20.56 -20.02 6.80
N ILE A 237 20.63 -20.77 5.73
CA ILE A 237 19.68 -20.66 4.61
C ILE A 237 18.70 -21.83 4.62
N ARG A 238 17.47 -21.57 4.21
CA ARG A 238 16.47 -22.59 3.88
C ARG A 238 16.06 -22.36 2.43
N LEU A 239 16.35 -23.33 1.58
CA LEU A 239 15.92 -23.33 0.18
C LEU A 239 14.59 -24.09 0.08
N ASN A 240 13.63 -23.54 -0.65
CA ASN A 240 12.36 -24.22 -0.89
C ASN A 240 12.53 -25.20 -2.05
N LYS A 241 11.63 -26.19 -2.15
CA LYS A 241 11.60 -27.10 -3.29
C LYS A 241 11.46 -26.28 -4.59
N GLY A 242 12.33 -26.56 -5.57
CA GLY A 242 12.37 -25.84 -6.85
C GLY A 242 13.29 -24.61 -6.87
N THR A 243 13.93 -24.25 -5.75
CA THR A 243 14.99 -23.23 -5.74
C THR A 243 16.28 -23.82 -6.32
N CYS A 244 16.84 -23.20 -7.37
CA CYS A 244 18.08 -23.65 -8.04
C CYS A 244 19.36 -23.42 -7.22
N GLY A 245 19.23 -22.80 -6.06
CA GLY A 245 20.30 -22.61 -5.10
C GLY A 245 20.18 -21.29 -4.33
N GLY A 246 21.05 -21.12 -3.36
CA GLY A 246 21.19 -19.88 -2.59
C GLY A 246 22.46 -19.90 -1.78
N GLY A 247 22.84 -18.75 -1.25
CA GLY A 247 24.16 -18.60 -0.65
C GLY A 247 24.36 -17.30 0.10
N MET A 248 25.62 -17.06 0.48
CA MET A 248 26.09 -15.84 1.11
C MET A 248 27.15 -15.19 0.23
N LEU A 249 26.95 -13.90 -0.08
CA LEU A 249 27.93 -13.05 -0.75
C LEU A 249 28.72 -12.27 0.32
N VAL A 250 30.05 -12.26 0.21
CA VAL A 250 30.95 -11.54 1.12
C VAL A 250 31.93 -10.68 0.34
N HIS A 251 32.38 -9.57 0.95
CA HIS A 251 33.29 -8.59 0.36
C HIS A 251 32.86 -8.11 -1.04
N THR A 252 31.55 -7.90 -1.20
CA THR A 252 30.95 -7.50 -2.46
C THR A 252 30.79 -6.00 -2.56
N ASP A 253 30.90 -5.46 -3.78
CA ASP A 253 30.53 -4.06 -4.05
C ASP A 253 29.00 -3.86 -3.95
N PRO A 254 28.51 -2.61 -3.87
CA PRO A 254 27.07 -2.33 -3.78
C PRO A 254 26.23 -2.82 -4.97
N GLU A 255 26.85 -3.13 -6.11
CA GLU A 255 26.18 -3.64 -7.30
C GLU A 255 26.22 -5.17 -7.39
N ALA A 256 26.80 -5.83 -6.37
CA ALA A 256 27.07 -7.26 -6.34
C ALA A 256 27.90 -7.77 -7.54
N LYS A 257 28.80 -6.95 -8.11
CA LYS A 257 29.61 -7.33 -9.28
C LYS A 257 30.89 -8.08 -8.94
N THR A 258 31.45 -7.83 -7.76
CA THR A 258 32.69 -8.44 -7.25
C THR A 258 32.47 -9.09 -5.89
N GLY A 259 33.45 -9.85 -5.40
CA GLY A 259 33.43 -10.48 -4.07
C GLY A 259 33.51 -11.99 -4.12
N TYR A 260 33.20 -12.64 -3.00
CA TYR A 260 33.20 -14.10 -2.88
C TYR A 260 31.79 -14.62 -2.61
N LEU A 261 31.44 -15.71 -3.28
CA LEU A 261 30.15 -16.38 -3.14
C LEU A 261 30.34 -17.75 -2.49
N VAL A 262 29.64 -17.98 -1.40
CA VAL A 262 29.44 -19.32 -0.82
C VAL A 262 28.05 -19.79 -1.24
N TRP A 263 27.97 -20.78 -2.13
CA TRP A 263 26.72 -21.22 -2.77
C TRP A 263 26.36 -22.66 -2.43
N CYS A 264 25.07 -22.92 -2.28
CA CYS A 264 24.48 -24.25 -2.19
C CYS A 264 23.39 -24.35 -3.25
N GLY A 265 23.52 -25.28 -4.20
CA GLY A 265 22.56 -25.52 -5.28
C GLY A 265 22.72 -26.93 -5.84
#